data_AF-A0A2S5LGR9-F1
#
_entry.id   AF-A0A2S5LGR9-F1
#
_cell.length_a   1.000
_cell.length_b   1.000
_cell.length_c   1.000
_cell.angle_alpha   90.00
_cell.angle_beta   90.00
_cell.angle_gamma   90.00
#
_symmetry.space_group_name_H-M   'P 1'
#
loop_
_entity.id
_entity.type
_entity.pdbx_description
1 polymer ?
#
loop_
_entity_poly.entity_id
_entity_poly.type
_entity_poly.pdbx_seq_one_letter_code
_entity_poly.pdbx_strand_id
1 'polypeptide(L)'
;MLPYFPNIYPGELLYSVLARYVKHTALPPDTLVNNELFGKRYAIPSFDLPFGLAQLALLIPNKHYTIAKRLLEQLTLFKYLIRFALPHVA
;
A
#
# COMPACT_ATOMS: atom_id res chain seq x y z
N MET A 1 11.94 8.71 -3.40
CA MET A 1 11.36 7.83 -4.44
C MET A 1 11.92 6.44 -4.22
N LEU A 2 11.13 5.41 -4.44
CA LEU A 2 11.58 4.03 -4.23
C LEU A 2 12.54 3.63 -5.35
N PRO A 3 13.67 2.98 -5.03
CA PRO A 3 14.62 2.49 -6.03
C PRO A 3 14.03 1.37 -6.89
N TYR A 4 13.01 0.68 -6.38
CA TYR A 4 12.38 -0.48 -7.01
C TYR A 4 10.98 -0.67 -6.42
N PHE A 5 10.07 -1.26 -7.20
CA PHE A 5 8.79 -1.74 -6.69
C PHE A 5 8.54 -3.15 -7.24
N PRO A 6 8.17 -4.15 -6.39
CA PRO A 6 7.98 -5.51 -6.86
C PRO A 6 6.86 -5.66 -7.88
N ASN A 7 7.04 -6.59 -8.81
CA ASN A 7 5.95 -7.03 -9.69
C ASN A 7 4.82 -7.63 -8.85
N ILE A 8 3.62 -7.09 -9.02
CA ILE A 8 2.40 -7.50 -8.33
C ILE A 8 1.90 -8.85 -8.88
N TYR A 9 1.66 -9.83 -8.02
CA TYR A 9 1.06 -11.11 -8.42
C TYR A 9 -0.48 -11.04 -8.44
N PRO A 10 -1.16 -11.88 -9.26
CA PRO A 10 -2.61 -11.94 -9.28
C PRO A 10 -3.20 -12.26 -7.89
N GLY A 11 -4.09 -11.39 -7.40
CA GLY A 11 -4.74 -11.55 -6.10
C GLY A 11 -3.89 -11.21 -4.88
N GLU A 12 -2.68 -10.68 -5.09
CA GLU A 12 -1.77 -10.32 -4.00
C GLU A 12 -2.22 -9.05 -3.27
N LEU A 13 -2.13 -9.06 -1.93
CA LEU A 13 -2.39 -7.89 -1.10
C LEU A 13 -1.19 -6.95 -1.04
N LEU A 14 -1.47 -5.66 -0.83
CA LEU A 14 -0.44 -4.61 -0.72
C LEU A 14 0.58 -4.94 0.36
N TYR A 15 0.12 -5.46 1.51
CA TYR A 15 1.01 -5.88 2.60
C TYR A 15 2.02 -6.96 2.17
N SER A 16 1.59 -7.93 1.36
CA SER A 16 2.48 -8.96 0.79
C SER A 16 3.51 -8.35 -0.17
N VAL A 17 3.08 -7.42 -1.04
CA VAL A 17 3.99 -6.70 -1.94
C VAL A 17 5.06 -5.95 -1.16
N LEU A 18 4.67 -5.24 -0.09
CA LEU A 18 5.60 -4.50 0.75
C LEU A 18 6.55 -5.43 1.51
N ALA A 19 6.08 -6.56 2.03
CA ALA A 19 6.94 -7.57 2.66
C ALA A 19 8.00 -8.11 1.69
N ARG A 20 7.63 -8.36 0.43
CA ARG A 20 8.59 -8.74 -0.62
C ARG A 20 9.58 -7.63 -0.94
N TYR A 21 9.11 -6.39 -1.01
CA TYR A 21 9.99 -5.23 -1.19
C TYR A 21 11.07 -5.20 -0.11
N VAL A 22 10.70 -5.29 1.17
CA VAL A 22 11.64 -5.33 2.31
C VAL A 22 12.65 -6.47 2.18
N LYS A 23 12.17 -7.66 1.79
CA LYS A 23 13.04 -8.83 1.59
C LYS A 23 14.01 -8.63 0.42
N HIS A 24 13.56 -8.03 -0.69
CA HIS A 24 14.38 -7.81 -1.89
C HIS A 24 15.44 -6.72 -1.68
N THR A 25 15.12 -5.70 -0.88
CA THR A 25 16.03 -4.57 -0.60
C THR A 25 16.87 -4.76 0.66
N ALA A 26 16.68 -5.87 1.38
CA ALA A 26 17.32 -6.14 2.67
C ALA A 26 17.18 -4.97 3.67
N LEU A 27 16.01 -4.30 3.65
CA LEU A 27 15.75 -3.17 4.54
C LEU A 27 15.70 -3.63 6.02
N PRO A 28 16.17 -2.80 6.96
CA PRO A 28 16.10 -3.11 8.39
C PRO A 28 14.63 -3.12 8.91
N PRO A 29 14.39 -3.50 10.19
CA PRO A 29 13.07 -3.86 10.72
C PRO A 29 11.93 -2.89 10.38
N ASP A 30 10.74 -3.44 10.18
CA ASP A 30 9.47 -2.81 9.71
C ASP A 30 9.22 -1.35 10.09
N THR A 31 9.66 -0.91 11.26
CA THR A 31 9.59 0.49 11.70
C THR A 31 10.30 1.50 10.79
N LEU A 32 11.43 1.13 10.18
CA LEU A 32 12.17 2.00 9.26
C LEU A 32 11.48 2.08 7.90
N VAL A 33 10.97 0.95 7.42
CA VAL A 33 10.21 0.83 6.17
C VAL A 33 8.92 1.64 6.24
N ASN A 34 8.16 1.53 7.34
CA ASN A 34 6.94 2.31 7.53
C ASN A 34 7.23 3.82 7.55
N ASN A 35 8.35 4.22 8.17
CA ASN A 35 8.75 5.61 8.19
C ASN A 35 9.14 6.11 6.78
N GLU A 36 9.84 5.30 6.01
CA GLU A 36 10.24 5.63 4.64
C GLU A 36 9.05 5.69 3.67
N LEU A 37 8.11 4.75 3.79
CA LEU A 37 6.96 4.63 2.89
C LEU A 37 5.80 5.56 3.23
N PHE A 38 5.57 5.79 4.53
CA PHE A 38 4.36 6.46 5.03
C PHE A 38 4.65 7.64 5.95
N GLY A 39 5.93 7.96 6.23
CA GLY A 39 6.30 9.02 7.15
C GLY A 39 5.91 8.74 8.61
N LYS A 40 5.61 7.48 8.95
CA LYS A 40 5.19 7.05 10.29
C LYS A 40 6.02 5.88 10.76
N ARG A 41 6.60 6.00 11.95
CA ARG A 41 7.44 4.96 12.56
C ARG A 41 6.69 3.69 12.94
N TYR A 42 5.39 3.80 13.18
CA TYR A 42 4.53 2.69 13.57
C TYR A 42 3.29 2.65 12.69
N ALA A 43 2.97 1.46 12.19
CA ALA A 43 1.72 1.16 11.54
C ALA A 43 1.09 -0.03 12.28
N ILE A 44 -0.20 0.07 12.59
CA ILE A 44 -0.96 -1.07 13.10
C ILE A 44 -1.40 -1.85 11.86
N PRO A 45 -0.94 -3.10 11.67
CA PRO A 45 -1.48 -3.93 10.60
C PRO A 45 -2.97 -4.11 10.84
N SER A 46 -3.78 -3.63 9.89
CA SER A 46 -5.22 -3.75 9.92
C SER A 46 -5.68 -4.48 8.66
N PHE A 47 -6.75 -5.25 8.80
CA PHE A 47 -7.47 -5.82 7.66
C PHE A 47 -8.29 -4.76 6.91
N ASP A 48 -8.42 -3.56 7.50
CA ASP A 48 -9.12 -2.42 6.92
C ASP A 48 -8.27 -1.73 5.83
N LEU A 49 -8.82 -0.68 5.23
CA LEU A 49 -8.17 0.12 4.20
C LEU A 49 -6.85 0.74 4.69
N PRO A 50 -5.73 0.49 4.00
CA PRO A 50 -4.45 1.09 4.38
C PRO A 50 -4.49 2.61 4.17
N PHE A 51 -3.95 3.33 5.13
CA PHE A 51 -3.72 4.77 4.99
C PHE A 51 -2.50 5.04 4.09
N GLY A 52 -2.43 6.24 3.51
CA GLY A 52 -1.21 6.70 2.86
C GLY A 52 -1.00 6.19 1.42
N LEU A 53 -2.03 5.62 0.78
CA LEU A 53 -1.93 5.08 -0.58
C LEU A 53 -1.50 6.13 -1.61
N ALA A 54 -1.96 7.37 -1.45
CA ALA A 54 -1.56 8.48 -2.34
C ALA A 54 -0.07 8.80 -2.20
N GLN A 55 0.43 8.83 -0.97
CA GLN A 55 1.84 9.04 -0.66
C GLN A 55 2.70 7.91 -1.21
N LEU A 56 2.28 6.65 -1.01
CA LEU A 56 2.96 5.49 -1.57
C LEU A 56 3.01 5.54 -3.11
N ALA A 57 1.90 5.91 -3.76
CA ALA A 57 1.84 6.07 -5.21
C ALA A 57 2.84 7.09 -5.77
N LEU A 58 3.12 8.17 -5.02
CA LEU A 58 4.12 9.18 -5.40
C LEU A 58 5.56 8.66 -5.30
N LEU A 59 5.80 7.65 -4.46
CA LEU A 59 7.11 7.05 -4.26
C LEU A 59 7.43 5.99 -5.31
N ILE A 60 6.44 5.33 -5.91
CA ILE A 60 6.64 4.30 -6.93
C ILE A 60 7.18 4.93 -8.22
N PRO A 61 8.32 4.45 -8.77
CA PRO A 61 8.84 4.92 -10.04
C PRO A 61 7.86 4.59 -11.20
N ASN A 62 7.78 5.46 -12.21
CA ASN A 62 6.77 5.46 -13.29
C ASN A 62 5.35 5.81 -12.82
N LYS A 63 5.21 7.05 -12.34
CA LYS A 63 3.96 7.70 -11.94
C LYS A 63 2.93 7.64 -13.08
N HIS A 64 1.92 6.78 -12.91
CA HIS A 64 0.67 6.95 -13.63
C HIS A 64 -0.42 7.30 -12.61
N TYR A 65 -1.26 8.29 -12.93
CA TYR A 65 -2.43 8.67 -12.11
C TYR A 65 -3.32 7.47 -11.72
N THR A 66 -3.22 6.38 -12.47
CA THR A 66 -3.88 5.09 -12.23
C THR A 66 -3.28 4.24 -11.12
N ILE A 67 -2.07 4.53 -10.59
CA ILE A 67 -1.44 3.67 -9.57
C ILE A 67 -2.19 3.72 -8.25
N ALA A 68 -2.56 4.89 -7.72
CA ALA A 68 -3.26 4.95 -6.42
C ALA A 68 -4.61 4.20 -6.46
N LYS A 69 -5.39 4.40 -7.53
CA LYS A 69 -6.65 3.68 -7.76
C LYS A 69 -6.41 2.18 -7.92
N ARG A 70 -5.37 1.78 -8.65
CA ARG A 70 -5.00 0.37 -8.83
C ARG A 70 -4.56 -0.27 -7.52
N LEU A 71 -3.75 0.41 -6.71
CA LEU A 71 -3.33 -0.04 -5.38
C LEU A 71 -4.59 -0.29 -4.52
N LEU A 72 -5.53 0.66 -4.51
CA LEU A 72 -6.79 0.55 -3.78
C LEU A 72 -7.65 -0.63 -4.27
N GLU A 73 -7.98 -0.69 -5.55
CA GLU A 73 -8.95 -1.65 -6.09
C GLU A 73 -8.40 -3.08 -6.20
N GLN A 74 -7.10 -3.24 -6.47
CA GLN A 74 -6.50 -4.55 -6.74
C GLN A 74 -5.75 -5.14 -5.55
N LEU A 75 -5.14 -4.29 -4.70
CA LEU A 75 -4.23 -4.73 -3.64
C LEU A 75 -4.78 -4.53 -2.23
N THR A 76 -6.02 -4.04 -2.10
CA THR A 76 -6.69 -3.92 -0.81
C THR A 76 -8.03 -4.65 -0.83
N LEU A 77 -8.64 -4.75 0.36
CA LEU A 77 -9.98 -5.29 0.51
C LEU A 77 -11.09 -4.28 0.17
N PHE A 78 -10.76 -3.12 -0.44
CA PHE A 78 -11.71 -2.05 -0.78
C PHE A 78 -13.01 -2.58 -1.42
N LYS A 79 -12.89 -3.44 -2.43
CA LYS A 79 -14.04 -4.03 -3.15
C LYS A 79 -15.00 -4.83 -2.26
N TYR A 80 -14.53 -5.36 -1.15
CA TYR A 80 -15.34 -6.07 -0.17
C TYR A 80 -15.86 -5.12 0.91
N LEU A 81 -15.03 -4.18 1.35
CA LEU A 81 -15.36 -3.22 2.40
C LEU A 81 -16.40 -2.19 1.94
N ILE A 82 -16.35 -1.74 0.68
CA ILE A 82 -17.26 -0.73 0.14
C ILE A 82 -18.72 -1.18 0.19
N ARG A 83 -18.99 -2.49 0.16
CA ARG A 83 -20.34 -3.03 0.29
C ARG A 83 -20.96 -2.76 1.67
N PHE A 84 -20.13 -2.58 2.68
CA PHE A 84 -20.54 -2.32 4.07
C PHE A 84 -20.33 -0.86 4.46
N ALA A 85 -19.83 -0.01 3.56
CA ALA A 85 -19.76 1.42 3.79
C ALA A 85 -21.20 1.96 3.82
N LEU A 86 -21.60 2.52 4.97
CA LEU A 86 -22.86 3.24 5.06
C LEU A 86 -22.84 4.38 4.03
N PRO A 87 -23.94 4.61 3.29
CA PRO A 87 -24.03 5.79 2.44
C PRO A 87 -23.79 7.01 3.33
N HIS A 88 -22.84 7.86 2.92
CA HIS A 88 -22.59 9.12 3.61
C HIS A 88 -23.90 9.91 3.58
N VAL A 89 -24.57 10.04 4.72
CA VAL A 89 -25.66 10.99 4.87
C VAL A 89 -25.00 12.36 4.77
N ALA A 90 -25.28 13.05 3.66
CA ALA A 90 -24.81 14.40 3.38
C ALA A 90 -25.52 15.42 4.27
#